data_AF-A0A7V5PZ27-F1
#
_entry.id   AF-A0A7V5PZ27-F1
#
_cell.length_a   1.000
_cell.length_b   1.000
_cell.length_c   1.000
_cell.angle_alpha   90.00
_cell.angle_beta   90.00
_cell.angle_gamma   90.00
#
_symmetry.space_group_name_H-M   'P 1'
#
loop_
_entity.id
_entity.type
_entity.pdbx_description
1 polymer ?
#
loop_
_entity_poly.entity_id
_entity_poly.type
_entity_poly.pdbx_seq_one_letter_code
_entity_poly.pdbx_strand_id
1 'polypeptide(L)'
;MRPYQLATPHTAHCDSEWHIDLHLDAAALRDLDPRPLIAHLLNEVEALQSHRERLYTVLAELFSNALDHGVLGLDSAMKSDAEGFDAYYRLRAERLRALRDGWIRLSLNHRPDREGGRLMIQMQDSGEGFNPTLLKGCRCELGAADEKLSGRGFCLLRELCDSVMVFPPGNHIEVVYTWRHAQTDPQVKTGAAS
;
A
#
# COMPACT_ATOMS: atom_id res chain seq x y z
N MET A 1 -25.84 36.42 34.62
CA MET A 1 -24.66 36.12 33.77
C MET A 1 -24.36 34.64 33.89
N ARG A 2 -24.47 33.86 32.80
CA ARG A 2 -24.02 32.46 32.79
C ARG A 2 -22.52 32.44 32.46
N PRO A 3 -21.70 31.62 33.14
CA PRO A 3 -20.27 31.56 32.84
C PRO A 3 -20.06 30.98 31.43
N TYR A 4 -19.10 31.56 30.72
CA TYR A 4 -18.64 31.12 29.41
C TYR A 4 -17.90 29.79 29.59
N GLN A 5 -18.52 28.67 29.20
CA GLN A 5 -17.82 27.39 29.10
C GLN A 5 -16.84 27.50 27.92
N LEU A 6 -15.55 27.49 28.21
CA LEU A 6 -14.50 27.31 27.21
C LEU A 6 -14.74 25.95 26.54
N ALA A 7 -15.10 25.96 25.27
CA ALA A 7 -15.11 24.75 24.46
C ALA A 7 -13.68 24.18 24.49
N THR A 8 -13.55 22.95 24.98
CA THR A 8 -12.32 22.16 24.81
C THR A 8 -11.95 22.13 23.33
N PRO A 9 -10.67 22.27 22.96
CA PRO A 9 -10.27 22.15 21.57
C PRO A 9 -10.65 20.75 21.11
N HIS A 10 -11.61 20.68 20.20
CA HIS A 10 -11.86 19.47 19.44
C HIS A 10 -10.63 19.33 18.55
N THR A 11 -9.71 18.43 18.92
CA THR A 11 -8.69 17.95 18.00
C THR A 11 -9.46 17.29 16.86
N ALA A 12 -9.68 18.04 15.79
CA ALA A 12 -10.34 17.56 14.59
C ALA A 12 -9.37 16.60 13.90
N HIS A 13 -9.27 15.39 14.43
CA HIS A 13 -8.74 14.27 13.68
C HIS A 13 -9.65 14.07 12.48
N CYS A 14 -9.08 13.75 11.31
CA CYS A 14 -9.88 13.52 10.11
C CYS A 14 -10.74 12.26 10.29
N ASP A 15 -11.92 12.44 10.88
CA ASP A 15 -12.94 11.42 11.15
C ASP A 15 -13.75 11.04 9.91
N SER A 16 -13.39 11.60 8.75
CA SER A 16 -14.14 11.36 7.52
C SER A 16 -13.74 10.01 6.91
N GLU A 17 -14.72 9.13 6.86
CA GLU A 17 -14.69 7.96 6.02
C GLU A 17 -14.69 8.39 4.55
N TRP A 18 -13.78 7.82 3.77
CA TRP A 18 -13.72 8.07 2.34
C TRP A 18 -13.32 6.82 1.59
N HIS A 19 -13.71 6.80 0.32
CA HIS A 19 -13.41 5.73 -0.61
C HIS A 19 -12.98 6.32 -1.95
N ILE A 20 -11.93 5.77 -2.54
CA ILE A 20 -11.40 6.17 -3.85
C ILE A 20 -11.19 4.92 -4.69
N ASP A 21 -11.72 4.95 -5.91
CA ASP A 21 -11.40 3.99 -6.97
C ASP A 21 -10.63 4.69 -8.09
N LEU A 22 -9.48 4.13 -8.46
CA LEU A 22 -8.67 4.55 -9.59
C LEU A 22 -8.57 3.40 -10.58
N HIS A 23 -8.98 3.64 -11.82
CA HIS A 23 -8.84 2.70 -12.92
C HIS A 23 -7.85 3.25 -13.93
N LEU A 24 -6.80 2.49 -14.21
CA LEU A 24 -5.78 2.82 -15.20
C LEU A 24 -5.85 1.79 -16.32
N ASP A 25 -6.26 2.22 -17.51
CA ASP A 25 -6.22 1.38 -18.70
C ASP A 25 -4.79 1.32 -19.28
N ALA A 26 -4.60 0.53 -20.34
CA ALA A 26 -3.32 0.40 -21.01
C ALA A 26 -2.71 1.74 -21.43
N ALA A 27 -3.50 2.73 -21.84
CA ALA A 27 -2.98 4.04 -22.23
C ALA A 27 -2.50 4.83 -21.02
N ALA A 28 -3.31 4.90 -19.96
CA ALA A 28 -2.93 5.52 -18.71
C ALA A 28 -1.67 4.87 -18.11
N LEU A 29 -1.56 3.54 -18.14
CA LEU A 29 -0.38 2.82 -17.62
C LEU A 29 0.91 3.14 -18.39
N ARG A 30 0.82 3.44 -19.69
CA ARG A 30 1.99 3.86 -20.49
C ARG A 30 2.46 5.26 -20.17
N ASP A 31 1.50 6.17 -20.00
CA ASP A 31 1.75 7.61 -20.06
C ASP A 31 1.80 8.26 -18.67
N LEU A 32 1.26 7.57 -17.65
CA LEU A 32 1.16 8.07 -16.27
C LEU A 32 1.90 7.14 -15.32
N ASP A 33 2.70 7.74 -14.43
CA ASP A 33 3.09 7.09 -13.19
C ASP A 33 2.05 7.46 -12.12
N PRO A 34 1.23 6.52 -11.61
CA PRO A 34 0.22 6.82 -10.60
C PRO A 34 0.82 6.94 -9.19
N ARG A 35 2.08 6.53 -8.97
CA ARG A 35 2.69 6.54 -7.62
C ARG A 35 2.72 7.95 -7.00
N PRO A 36 3.10 9.03 -7.71
CA PRO A 36 3.00 10.39 -7.19
C PRO A 36 1.57 10.80 -6.83
N LEU A 37 0.57 10.40 -7.64
CA LEU A 37 -0.84 10.69 -7.38
C LEU A 37 -1.29 10.02 -6.07
N ILE A 38 -0.96 8.74 -5.91
CA ILE A 38 -1.31 7.98 -4.70
C ILE A 38 -0.59 8.56 -3.47
N ALA A 39 0.69 8.92 -3.60
CA ALA A 39 1.44 9.55 -2.53
C ALA A 39 0.82 10.89 -2.11
N HIS A 40 0.36 11.69 -3.08
CA HIS A 40 -0.34 12.93 -2.80
C HIS A 40 -1.64 12.68 -2.03
N LEU A 41 -2.47 11.72 -2.45
CA LEU A 41 -3.71 11.37 -1.73
C LEU A 41 -3.46 10.98 -0.27
N LEU A 42 -2.40 10.22 0.00
CA LEU A 42 -2.03 9.85 1.36
C LEU A 42 -1.55 11.03 2.21
N ASN A 43 -0.91 12.02 1.59
CA ASN A 43 -0.43 13.22 2.29
C ASN A 43 -1.57 14.12 2.77
N GLU A 44 -2.72 14.10 2.09
CA GLU A 44 -3.88 14.90 2.51
C GLU A 44 -4.57 14.34 3.77
N VAL A 45 -4.22 13.12 4.20
CA VAL A 45 -4.81 12.49 5.38
C VAL A 45 -3.89 12.65 6.57
N GLU A 46 -4.19 13.65 7.42
CA GLU A 46 -3.38 13.99 8.60
C GLU A 46 -3.11 12.78 9.51
N ALA A 47 -4.12 11.92 9.71
CA ALA A 47 -4.02 10.72 10.54
C ALA A 47 -2.96 9.71 10.04
N LEU A 48 -2.60 9.76 8.76
CA LEU A 48 -1.64 8.84 8.13
C LEU A 48 -0.23 9.43 8.03
N GLN A 49 0.00 10.67 8.48
CA GLN A 49 1.29 11.36 8.31
C GLN A 49 2.48 10.59 8.90
N SER A 50 2.34 10.01 10.09
CA SER A 50 3.37 9.16 10.73
C SER A 50 3.54 7.78 10.06
N HIS A 51 2.63 7.40 9.17
CA HIS A 51 2.57 6.10 8.52
C HIS A 51 2.87 6.16 7.01
N ARG A 52 3.08 7.37 6.46
CA ARG A 52 3.18 7.63 5.02
C ARG A 52 4.23 6.79 4.30
N GLU A 53 5.42 6.62 4.88
CA GLU A 53 6.52 5.90 4.24
C GLU A 53 6.20 4.40 4.13
N ARG A 54 5.60 3.84 5.18
CA ARG A 54 5.13 2.45 5.20
C ARG A 54 4.00 2.24 4.20
N LEU A 55 3.02 3.14 4.17
CA LEU A 55 1.92 3.09 3.22
C LEU A 55 2.39 3.24 1.76
N TYR A 56 3.31 4.17 1.50
CA TYR A 56 3.91 4.33 0.18
C TYR A 56 4.62 3.05 -0.26
N THR A 57 5.35 2.41 0.67
CA THR A 57 6.02 1.12 0.42
C THR A 57 5.01 0.03 0.06
N VAL A 58 3.93 -0.11 0.83
CA VAL A 58 2.83 -1.05 0.56
C VAL A 58 2.23 -0.82 -0.84
N LEU A 59 1.93 0.42 -1.19
CA LEU A 59 1.34 0.77 -2.48
C LEU A 59 2.31 0.58 -3.64
N ALA A 60 3.59 0.92 -3.47
CA ALA A 60 4.61 0.72 -4.48
C ALA A 60 4.82 -0.77 -4.78
N GLU A 61 4.83 -1.63 -3.75
CA GLU A 61 4.92 -3.07 -3.92
C GLU A 61 3.68 -3.65 -4.61
N LEU A 62 2.47 -3.29 -4.14
CA LEU A 62 1.22 -3.75 -4.76
C LEU A 62 1.13 -3.33 -6.24
N PHE A 63 1.47 -2.07 -6.54
CA PHE A 63 1.42 -1.55 -7.90
C PHE A 63 2.48 -2.18 -8.78
N SER A 64 3.71 -2.37 -8.27
CA SER A 64 4.77 -3.05 -9.03
C SER A 64 4.38 -4.49 -9.33
N ASN A 65 3.75 -5.21 -8.39
CA ASN A 65 3.25 -6.56 -8.63
C ASN A 65 2.17 -6.59 -9.72
N ALA A 66 1.18 -5.71 -9.61
CA ALA A 66 0.09 -5.61 -10.58
C ALA A 66 0.60 -5.25 -11.99
N LEU A 67 1.49 -4.25 -12.10
CA LEU A 67 2.01 -3.81 -13.37
C LEU A 67 3.03 -4.80 -13.94
N ASP A 68 4.09 -5.10 -13.20
CA ASP A 68 5.21 -5.84 -13.73
C ASP A 68 4.84 -7.32 -13.95
N HIS A 69 4.17 -7.95 -12.99
CA HIS A 69 3.84 -9.38 -13.06
C HIS A 69 2.46 -9.63 -13.66
N GLY A 70 1.45 -8.86 -13.24
CA GLY A 70 0.09 -9.01 -13.75
C GLY A 70 -0.04 -8.58 -15.21
N VAL A 71 0.11 -7.28 -15.46
CA VAL A 71 -0.13 -6.68 -16.78
C VAL A 71 1.01 -6.95 -17.77
N LEU A 72 2.26 -6.81 -17.35
CA LEU A 72 3.41 -6.97 -18.24
C LEU A 72 3.96 -8.40 -18.28
N GLY A 73 3.51 -9.31 -17.41
CA GLY A 73 3.95 -10.72 -17.40
C GLY A 73 5.45 -10.92 -17.18
N LEU A 74 6.14 -9.98 -16.53
CA LEU A 74 7.57 -10.07 -16.26
C LEU A 74 7.83 -11.14 -15.21
N ASP A 75 8.88 -11.92 -15.37
CA ASP A 75 9.32 -12.85 -14.34
C ASP A 75 10.26 -12.14 -13.35
N SER A 76 9.85 -12.08 -12.08
CA SER A 76 10.66 -11.61 -10.96
C SER A 76 12.00 -12.35 -10.80
N ALA A 77 12.12 -13.59 -11.30
CA ALA A 77 13.36 -14.37 -11.24
C ALA A 77 14.50 -13.74 -12.06
N MET A 78 14.21 -12.86 -13.02
CA MET A 78 15.22 -12.13 -13.79
C MET A 78 16.05 -11.15 -12.95
N LYS A 79 15.65 -10.82 -11.70
CA LYS A 79 16.38 -9.90 -10.82
C LYS A 79 17.49 -10.59 -9.99
N SER A 80 17.98 -11.76 -10.40
CA SER A 80 18.93 -12.58 -9.61
C SER A 80 20.35 -12.01 -9.53
N ASP A 81 20.77 -11.22 -10.52
CA ASP A 81 22.08 -10.55 -10.56
C ASP A 81 21.99 -9.17 -11.21
N ALA A 82 23.10 -8.42 -11.22
CA ALA A 82 23.14 -7.05 -11.73
C ALA A 82 22.81 -6.96 -13.23
N GLU A 83 23.26 -7.94 -14.04
CA GLU A 83 22.97 -7.98 -15.48
C GLU A 83 21.49 -8.29 -15.74
N GLY A 84 20.91 -9.17 -14.94
CA GLY A 84 19.49 -9.50 -14.91
C GLY A 84 18.61 -8.31 -14.52
N PHE A 85 19.10 -7.44 -13.62
CA PHE A 85 18.41 -6.21 -13.25
C PHE A 85 18.30 -5.25 -14.45
N ASP A 86 19.39 -4.98 -15.16
CA ASP A 86 19.36 -4.13 -16.36
C ASP A 86 18.48 -4.72 -17.48
N ALA A 87 18.55 -6.04 -17.67
CA ALA A 87 17.67 -6.75 -18.61
C ALA A 87 16.20 -6.61 -18.23
N TYR A 88 15.86 -6.75 -16.94
CA TYR A 88 14.52 -6.58 -16.42
C TYR A 88 13.95 -5.19 -16.73
N TYR A 89 14.69 -4.11 -16.46
CA TYR A 89 14.19 -2.76 -16.70
C TYR A 89 14.05 -2.42 -18.19
N ARG A 90 14.95 -2.93 -19.05
CA ARG A 90 14.80 -2.79 -20.51
C ARG A 90 13.53 -3.48 -21.00
N LEU A 91 13.33 -4.74 -20.60
CA LEU A 91 12.16 -5.51 -20.99
C LEU A 91 10.86 -4.90 -20.43
N ARG A 92 10.90 -4.38 -19.20
CA ARG A 92 9.79 -3.63 -18.61
C ARG A 92 9.42 -2.43 -19.46
N ALA A 93 10.40 -1.59 -19.84
CA ALA A 93 10.15 -0.42 -20.67
C ALA A 93 9.62 -0.80 -22.06
N GLU A 94 10.15 -1.88 -22.66
CA GLU A 94 9.69 -2.41 -23.94
C GLU A 94 8.22 -2.87 -23.88
N ARG A 95 7.89 -3.75 -22.92
CA ARG A 95 6.52 -4.28 -22.77
C ARG A 95 5.54 -3.17 -22.41
N LEU A 96 5.94 -2.22 -21.56
CA LEU A 96 5.09 -1.08 -21.24
C LEU A 96 4.78 -0.26 -22.50
N ARG A 97 5.79 0.12 -23.29
CA ARG A 97 5.58 0.86 -24.55
C ARG A 97 4.71 0.12 -25.56
N ALA A 98 4.82 -1.21 -25.60
CA ALA A 98 4.06 -2.06 -26.50
C ALA A 98 2.66 -2.45 -25.98
N LEU A 99 2.32 -2.11 -24.73
CA LEU A 99 1.07 -2.49 -24.07
C LEU A 99 -0.12 -1.94 -24.87
N ARG A 100 -1.01 -2.80 -25.38
CA ARG A 100 -2.21 -2.38 -26.13
C ARG A 100 -3.47 -2.48 -25.29
N ASP A 101 -3.47 -3.45 -24.40
CA ASP A 101 -4.59 -3.93 -23.62
C ASP A 101 -4.10 -4.31 -22.21
N GLY A 102 -5.02 -4.22 -21.25
CA GLY A 102 -4.74 -4.43 -19.84
C GLY A 102 -5.14 -3.24 -18.98
N TRP A 103 -5.27 -3.48 -17.69
CA TRP A 103 -5.68 -2.46 -16.72
C TRP A 103 -5.22 -2.80 -15.31
N ILE A 104 -5.16 -1.76 -14.47
CA ILE A 104 -4.99 -1.86 -13.03
C ILE A 104 -6.10 -1.05 -12.35
N ARG A 105 -6.69 -1.61 -11.29
CA ARG A 105 -7.65 -0.95 -10.41
C ARG A 105 -7.07 -0.89 -9.00
N LEU A 106 -7.04 0.32 -8.45
CA LEU A 106 -6.73 0.59 -7.06
C LEU A 106 -7.99 1.08 -6.35
N SER A 107 -8.36 0.41 -5.28
CA SER A 107 -9.42 0.82 -4.35
C SER A 107 -8.79 1.13 -3.00
N LEU A 108 -9.10 2.30 -2.46
CA LEU A 108 -8.66 2.78 -1.15
C LEU A 108 -9.89 3.09 -0.30
N ASN A 109 -10.06 2.38 0.80
CA ASN A 109 -11.19 2.54 1.70
C ASN A 109 -10.70 2.88 3.10
N HIS A 110 -10.83 4.17 3.46
CA HIS A 110 -10.38 4.72 4.72
C HIS A 110 -11.51 4.72 5.75
N ARG A 111 -11.25 4.09 6.88
CA ARG A 111 -12.17 3.94 8.00
C ARG A 111 -11.47 4.40 9.28
N PRO A 112 -11.56 5.68 9.65
CA PRO A 112 -11.03 6.15 10.92
C PRO A 112 -11.87 5.59 12.08
N ASP A 113 -11.26 5.47 13.25
CA ASP A 113 -11.91 5.13 14.51
C ASP A 113 -11.32 6.00 15.64
N ARG A 114 -11.98 6.06 16.80
CA ARG A 114 -11.56 6.89 17.94
C ARG A 114 -10.13 6.66 18.39
N GLU A 115 -9.65 5.42 18.28
CA GLU A 115 -8.28 5.04 18.69
C GLU A 115 -7.29 5.00 17.52
N GLY A 116 -7.71 5.33 16.29
CA GLY A 116 -6.88 5.26 15.10
C GLY A 116 -7.69 5.02 13.84
N GLY A 117 -7.52 3.84 13.23
CA GLY A 117 -8.34 3.45 12.08
C GLY A 117 -7.69 2.38 11.21
N ARG A 118 -8.33 2.15 10.06
CA ARG A 118 -7.83 1.23 9.04
C ARG A 118 -7.97 1.81 7.63
N LEU A 119 -7.02 1.47 6.78
CA LEU A 119 -7.03 1.72 5.35
C LEU A 119 -6.98 0.36 4.67
N MET A 120 -8.10 -0.01 4.05
CA MET A 120 -8.16 -1.17 3.17
C MET A 120 -7.69 -0.74 1.78
N ILE A 121 -6.71 -1.44 1.25
CA ILE A 121 -6.12 -1.20 -0.07
C ILE A 121 -6.37 -2.45 -0.90
N GLN A 122 -7.06 -2.30 -2.02
CA GLN A 122 -7.27 -3.37 -2.97
C GLN A 122 -6.57 -3.01 -4.27
N MET A 123 -5.72 -3.92 -4.76
CA MET A 123 -5.05 -3.82 -6.05
C MET A 123 -5.52 -4.99 -6.90
N GLN A 124 -6.13 -4.68 -8.04
CA GLN A 124 -6.56 -5.67 -9.01
C GLN A 124 -5.97 -5.36 -10.38
N ASP A 125 -5.58 -6.39 -11.12
CA ASP A 125 -5.06 -6.25 -12.47
C ASP A 125 -5.75 -7.20 -13.46
N SER A 126 -5.52 -6.93 -14.74
CA SER A 126 -6.07 -7.70 -15.86
C SER A 126 -5.26 -8.97 -16.20
N GLY A 127 -4.17 -9.24 -15.49
CA GLY A 127 -3.30 -10.37 -15.74
C GLY A 127 -3.96 -11.71 -15.39
N GLU A 128 -3.26 -12.80 -15.72
CA GLU A 128 -3.74 -14.18 -15.50
C GLU A 128 -3.81 -14.55 -14.01
N GLY A 129 -3.18 -13.75 -13.15
CA GLY A 129 -3.01 -14.05 -11.73
C GLY A 129 -1.94 -15.10 -11.48
N PHE A 130 -1.81 -15.51 -10.22
CA PHE A 130 -0.86 -16.53 -9.79
C PHE A 130 -1.50 -17.43 -8.73
N ASN A 131 -1.03 -18.67 -8.62
CA ASN A 131 -1.58 -19.58 -7.62
C ASN A 131 -1.18 -19.15 -6.19
N PRO A 132 -2.14 -18.72 -5.33
CA PRO A 132 -1.83 -18.21 -4.00
C PRO A 132 -1.20 -19.24 -3.06
N THR A 133 -1.35 -20.54 -3.37
CA THR A 133 -0.76 -21.61 -2.55
C THR A 133 0.77 -21.63 -2.65
N LEU A 134 1.35 -21.11 -3.73
CA LEU A 134 2.79 -21.01 -3.91
C LEU A 134 3.44 -20.06 -2.88
N LEU A 135 2.70 -19.07 -2.40
CA LEU A 135 3.17 -18.13 -1.36
C LEU A 135 3.20 -18.74 0.05
N LYS A 136 2.62 -19.92 0.28
CA LYS A 136 2.65 -20.60 1.59
C LYS A 136 3.99 -21.30 1.84
N GLY A 137 4.76 -21.58 0.79
CA GLY A 137 6.09 -22.19 0.87
C GLY A 137 7.24 -21.21 1.03
N CYS A 138 7.01 -19.92 0.76
CA CYS A 138 8.01 -18.85 0.94
C CYS A 138 8.14 -18.53 2.43
N ARG A 139 9.29 -18.84 3.02
CA ARG A 139 9.61 -18.45 4.39
C ARG A 139 10.08 -17.00 4.35
N CYS A 140 9.47 -16.14 5.16
CA CYS A 140 9.90 -14.75 5.28
C CYS A 140 11.12 -14.67 6.20
N GLU A 141 12.24 -15.30 5.81
CA GLU A 141 13.51 -15.14 6.51
C GLU A 141 14.34 -14.05 5.83
N LEU A 142 14.26 -12.84 6.38
CA LEU A 142 15.13 -11.73 6.06
C LEU A 142 16.57 -12.07 6.50
N GLY A 143 17.34 -12.72 5.62
CA GLY A 143 18.75 -13.02 5.89
C GLY A 143 19.33 -14.24 5.16
N ALA A 144 18.51 -15.12 4.58
CA ALA A 144 19.00 -16.21 3.76
C ALA A 144 19.35 -15.70 2.35
N ALA A 145 20.63 -15.74 1.99
CA ALA A 145 21.18 -15.18 0.75
C ALA A 145 20.75 -15.91 -0.55
N ASP A 146 19.86 -16.91 -0.48
CA ASP A 146 19.54 -17.80 -1.62
C ASP A 146 18.05 -18.03 -1.89
N GLU A 147 17.14 -17.44 -1.12
CA GLU A 147 15.71 -17.59 -1.41
C GLU A 147 15.26 -16.47 -2.36
N LYS A 148 15.07 -16.89 -3.63
CA LYS A 148 14.39 -16.23 -4.75
C LYS A 148 13.82 -14.84 -4.41
N LEU A 149 14.31 -13.80 -5.10
CA LEU A 149 13.76 -12.44 -4.99
C LEU A 149 12.23 -12.37 -5.21
N SER A 150 11.64 -13.40 -5.84
CA SER A 150 10.20 -13.64 -5.95
C SER A 150 9.57 -14.05 -4.61
N GLY A 151 9.27 -13.06 -3.77
CA GLY A 151 8.56 -13.29 -2.50
C GLY A 151 8.79 -12.23 -1.44
N ARG A 152 9.88 -11.44 -1.57
CA ARG A 152 10.20 -10.36 -0.62
C ARG A 152 9.09 -9.30 -0.53
N GLY A 153 8.50 -8.93 -1.66
CA GLY A 153 7.39 -7.97 -1.69
C GLY A 153 6.19 -8.43 -0.85
N PHE A 154 5.79 -9.70 -0.95
CA PHE A 154 4.71 -10.24 -0.11
C PHE A 154 5.09 -10.36 1.36
N CYS A 155 6.34 -10.68 1.68
CA CYS A 155 6.82 -10.66 3.06
C CYS A 155 6.77 -9.25 3.67
N LEU A 156 7.16 -8.23 2.89
CA LEU A 156 7.06 -6.83 3.29
C LEU A 156 5.60 -6.41 3.52
N LEU A 157 4.69 -6.81 2.64
CA LEU A 157 3.25 -6.57 2.84
C LEU A 157 2.74 -7.22 4.13
N ARG A 158 3.15 -8.46 4.43
CA ARG A 158 2.78 -9.16 5.67
C ARG A 158 3.38 -8.54 6.93
N GLU A 159 4.53 -7.89 6.82
CA GLU A 159 5.17 -7.18 7.93
C GLU A 159 4.48 -5.83 8.21
N LEU A 160 4.07 -5.12 7.16
CA LEU A 160 3.53 -3.77 7.26
C LEU A 160 2.00 -3.71 7.45
N CYS A 161 1.27 -4.77 7.10
CA CYS A 161 -0.18 -4.81 7.12
C CYS A 161 -0.71 -5.88 8.08
N ASP A 162 -1.85 -5.61 8.71
CA ASP A 162 -2.52 -6.55 9.63
C ASP A 162 -3.07 -7.77 8.90
N SER A 163 -3.46 -7.61 7.63
CA SER A 163 -3.89 -8.72 6.79
C SER A 163 -3.47 -8.53 5.34
N VAL A 164 -3.15 -9.63 4.68
CA VAL A 164 -2.91 -9.72 3.23
C VAL A 164 -3.72 -10.90 2.70
N MET A 165 -4.68 -10.62 1.82
CA MET A 165 -5.50 -11.61 1.15
C MET A 165 -5.25 -11.57 -0.35
N VAL A 166 -5.20 -12.75 -0.97
CA VAL A 166 -5.07 -12.90 -2.42
C VAL A 166 -6.28 -13.69 -2.89
N PHE A 167 -7.09 -13.08 -3.74
CA PHE A 167 -8.30 -13.69 -4.27
C PHE A 167 -7.99 -14.42 -5.59
N PRO A 168 -8.56 -15.61 -5.83
CA PRO A 168 -8.43 -16.30 -7.11
C PRO A 168 -8.91 -15.41 -8.28
N PRO A 169 -8.22 -15.42 -9.44
CA PRO A 169 -7.11 -16.31 -9.81
C PRO A 169 -5.72 -15.85 -9.32
N GLY A 170 -5.64 -14.81 -8.49
CA GLY A 170 -4.39 -14.26 -7.94
C GLY A 170 -3.99 -12.91 -8.50
N ASN A 171 -4.86 -12.26 -9.27
CA ASN A 171 -4.71 -10.91 -9.80
C ASN A 171 -5.47 -9.87 -8.97
N HIS A 172 -5.95 -10.24 -7.77
CA HIS A 172 -6.62 -9.34 -6.84
C HIS A 172 -6.03 -9.55 -5.44
N ILE A 173 -5.35 -8.53 -4.96
CA ILE A 173 -4.74 -8.50 -3.63
C ILE A 173 -5.47 -7.44 -2.80
N GLU A 174 -5.82 -7.81 -1.57
CA GLU A 174 -6.33 -6.89 -0.56
C GLU A 174 -5.39 -6.88 0.63
N VAL A 175 -5.05 -5.69 1.10
CA VAL A 175 -4.33 -5.50 2.36
C VAL A 175 -5.10 -4.56 3.27
N VAL A 176 -4.98 -4.80 4.57
CA VAL A 176 -5.52 -3.89 5.59
C VAL A 176 -4.37 -3.33 6.40
N TYR A 177 -4.19 -2.02 6.32
CA TYR A 177 -3.24 -1.30 7.14
C TYR A 177 -3.99 -0.65 8.31
N THR A 178 -3.53 -0.84 9.54
CA THR A 178 -4.11 -0.18 10.71
C THR A 178 -3.11 0.79 11.34
N TRP A 179 -3.64 1.87 11.91
CA TRP A 179 -2.87 2.78 12.74
C TRP A 179 -3.58 3.01 14.06
N ARG A 180 -2.82 3.48 15.04
CA ARG A 180 -3.34 3.94 16.32
C ARG A 180 -2.92 5.38 16.56
N HIS A 181 -3.83 6.19 17.07
CA HIS A 181 -3.49 7.50 17.58
C HIS A 181 -2.56 7.35 18.79
N ALA A 182 -1.59 8.25 18.94
CA ALA A 182 -0.81 8.33 20.16
C ALA A 182 -1.78 8.62 21.31
N GLN A 183 -1.78 7.77 22.34
CA GLN A 183 -2.56 8.03 23.55
C GLN A 183 -2.12 9.37 24.15
N THR A 184 -3.04 10.31 24.23
CA THR A 184 -2.85 11.53 25.03
C THR A 184 -2.96 11.10 26.49
N ASP A 185 -1.82 11.05 27.20
CA ASP A 185 -1.77 10.71 28.62
C ASP A 185 -2.63 11.71 29.44
N PRO A 186 -3.70 11.29 30.13
CA PRO A 186 -4.55 12.19 30.89
C PRO A 186 -3.99 12.53 32.28
N GLN A 187 -2.68 12.76 32.41
CA GLN A 187 -2.07 13.23 33.66
C GLN A 187 -1.04 14.36 33.47
N VAL A 188 -1.54 15.58 33.31
CA VAL A 188 -0.90 16.76 33.92
C VAL A 188 -1.96 17.46 34.77
N LYS A 189 -2.26 16.87 35.94
CA LYS A 189 -2.90 17.62 37.02
C LYS A 189 -1.83 18.50 37.67
N THR A 190 -1.98 19.80 37.46
CA THR A 190 -1.52 20.91 38.28
C THR A 190 -1.24 20.53 39.74
N GLY A 191 0.03 20.60 40.15
CA GLY A 191 0.44 20.74 41.53
C GLY A 191 0.95 22.17 41.74
N ALA A 192 0.04 23.09 42.03
CA ALA A 192 0.36 24.42 42.52
C ALA A 192 0.53 24.39 44.05
N ALA A 193 1.55 25.09 44.51
CA ALA A 193 1.69 25.72 45.82
C ALA A 193 1.57 24.85 47.08
N SER A 194 2.71 24.69 47.77
CA SER A 194 2.85 25.03 49.20
C SER A 194 4.31 25.37 49.48
#